data_AF-A0A352C3Q8-F1
#
_entry.id   AF-A0A352C3Q8-F1
#
_cell.length_a   1.000
_cell.length_b   1.000
_cell.length_c   1.000
_cell.angle_alpha   90.00
_cell.angle_beta   90.00
_cell.angle_gamma   90.00
#
_symmetry.space_group_name_H-M   'P 1'
#
loop_
_entity.id
_entity.type
_entity.pdbx_description
1 polymer ?
#
loop_
_entity_poly.entity_id
_entity_poly.type
_entity_poly.pdbx_seq_one_letter_code
_entity_poly.pdbx_strand_id
1 'polypeptide(L)'
;YQTIQTRITRARDLFLDAQISKEEYDEIITGLQAERHNVEVRLQRLTEADDGFNKSLSTIFALASKAHDLFKSSELEEKRRIITILFPNLEMNAEKLVFKPRKPFDVFLNLPHRPNWLLGQDSNL
;
A
#
# COMPACT_ATOMS: atom_id res chain seq x y z
N TYR A 1 12.10 16.95 -1.47
CA TYR A 1 13.57 16.76 -1.56
C TYR A 1 14.26 17.81 -2.42
N GLN A 2 13.97 17.88 -3.73
CA GLN A 2 14.62 18.84 -4.63
C GLN A 2 14.53 20.29 -4.13
N THR A 3 13.37 20.70 -3.62
CA THR A 3 13.16 22.05 -3.06
C THR A 3 14.06 22.39 -1.87
N ILE A 4 14.30 21.44 -0.95
CA ILE A 4 15.17 21.66 0.21
C ILE A 4 16.63 21.78 -0.25
N GLN A 5 17.05 20.94 -1.21
CA GLN A 5 18.39 21.00 -1.77
C GLN A 5 18.63 22.34 -2.50
N THR A 6 17.66 22.83 -3.26
CA THR A 6 17.72 24.15 -3.90
C THR A 6 17.83 25.28 -2.88
N ARG A 7 17.12 25.20 -1.75
CA ARG A 7 17.20 26.19 -0.67
C ARG A 7 18.56 26.17 0.04
N ILE A 8 19.14 24.99 0.25
CA ILE A 8 20.51 24.85 0.80
C ILE A 8 21.54 25.46 -0.15
N THR A 9 21.47 25.16 -1.45
CA THR A 9 22.36 25.75 -2.46
C THR A 9 22.22 27.27 -2.48
N ARG A 10 20.99 27.80 -2.48
CA ARG A 10 20.75 29.24 -2.48
C ARG A 10 21.25 29.93 -1.20
N ALA A 11 21.09 29.32 -0.03
CA ALA A 11 21.62 29.85 1.22
C ALA A 11 23.16 29.92 1.19
N ARG A 12 23.81 28.91 0.60
CA ARG A 12 25.25 28.89 0.40
C ARG A 12 25.72 30.00 -0.54
N ASP A 13 25.02 30.22 -1.64
CA ASP A 13 25.38 31.28 -2.60
C ASP A 13 25.26 32.68 -1.93
N LEU A 14 24.19 32.93 -1.17
CA LEU A 14 24.00 34.18 -0.42
C LEU A 14 25.09 34.43 0.64
N PHE A 15 25.58 33.37 1.29
CA PHE A 15 26.70 33.47 2.22
C PHE A 15 28.02 33.78 1.50
N LEU A 16 28.27 33.15 0.35
CA LEU A 16 29.45 33.40 -0.48
C LEU A 16 29.49 34.83 -1.03
N ASP A 17 28.32 35.40 -1.35
CA ASP A 17 28.16 36.80 -1.78
C ASP A 17 28.18 37.81 -0.60
N ALA A 18 28.52 37.35 0.61
CA ALA A 18 28.54 38.12 1.86
C ALA A 18 27.23 38.87 2.17
N GLN A 19 26.09 38.37 1.66
CA GLN A 19 24.76 38.97 1.85
C GLN A 19 24.13 38.62 3.19
N ILE A 20 24.65 37.61 3.87
CA ILE A 20 24.20 37.12 5.18
C ILE A 20 25.39 36.85 6.09
N SER A 21 25.19 37.02 7.40
CA SER A 21 26.18 36.66 8.41
C SER A 21 26.32 35.14 8.54
N LYS A 22 27.41 34.70 9.18
CA LYS A 22 27.64 33.29 9.44
C LYS A 22 26.55 32.71 10.35
N GLU A 23 26.14 33.49 11.34
CA GLU A 23 25.10 33.13 12.31
C GLU A 23 23.76 32.92 11.61
N GLU A 24 23.36 33.83 10.70
CA GLU A 24 22.13 33.67 9.90
C GLU A 24 22.20 32.44 8.97
N TYR A 25 23.36 32.19 8.36
CA TYR A 25 23.56 31.00 7.54
C TYR A 25 23.43 29.71 8.34
N ASP A 26 24.07 29.64 9.51
CA ASP A 26 24.05 28.47 10.38
C ASP A 26 22.63 28.17 10.89
N GLU A 27 21.84 29.19 11.23
CA GLU A 27 20.42 29.04 11.58
C GLU A 27 19.58 28.49 10.42
N ILE A 28 19.75 29.04 9.21
CA ILE A 28 19.02 28.61 8.01
C ILE A 28 19.35 27.15 7.68
N ILE A 29 20.63 26.78 7.71
CA ILE A 29 21.06 25.42 7.40
C ILE A 29 20.55 24.44 8.45
N THR A 30 20.62 24.78 9.73
CA THR A 30 20.11 23.94 10.82
C THR A 30 18.61 23.67 10.64
N GLY A 31 17.83 24.71 10.34
CA GLY A 31 16.39 24.58 10.07
C GLY A 31 16.08 23.71 8.85
N LEU A 32 16.80 23.91 7.74
CA LEU A 32 16.62 23.12 6.52
C LEU A 32 17.02 21.65 6.70
N GLN A 33 18.05 21.36 7.50
CA GLN A 33 18.46 20.00 7.84
C GLN A 33 17.42 19.30 8.72
N ALA A 34 16.85 20.01 9.70
CA ALA A 34 15.77 19.48 10.52
C ALA A 34 14.52 19.17 9.67
N GLU A 35 14.17 20.03 8.73
CA GLU A 35 13.07 19.80 7.78
C GLU A 35 13.32 18.57 6.90
N ARG A 36 14.55 18.43 6.36
CA ARG A 36 14.96 17.26 5.58
C ARG A 36 14.81 15.97 6.38
N HIS A 37 15.32 15.97 7.62
CA HIS A 37 15.24 14.80 8.49
C HIS A 37 13.78 14.42 8.82
N ASN A 38 12.90 15.40 9.03
CA ASN A 38 11.47 15.14 9.27
C ASN A 38 10.82 14.45 8.06
N VAL A 39 11.14 14.93 6.85
CA VAL A 39 10.65 14.33 5.59
C VAL A 39 11.18 12.90 5.41
N GLU A 40 12.45 12.66 5.74
CA GLU A 40 13.08 11.33 5.73
C GLU A 40 12.35 10.33 6.62
N VAL A 41 12.10 10.73 7.87
CA VAL A 41 11.39 9.87 8.84
C VAL A 41 9.97 9.56 8.37
N ARG A 42 9.26 10.53 7.77
CA ARG A 42 7.92 10.29 7.21
C ARG A 42 7.96 9.32 6.04
N LEU A 43 8.93 9.48 5.13
CA LEU A 43 9.11 8.58 3.99
C LEU A 43 9.44 7.16 4.45
N GLN A 44 10.35 7.01 5.40
CA GLN A 44 10.70 5.70 5.95
C GLN A 44 9.47 5.00 6.56
N ARG A 45 8.67 5.73 7.34
CA ARG A 45 7.41 5.19 7.92
C ARG A 45 6.41 4.77 6.84
N LEU A 46 6.30 5.53 5.76
CA LEU A 46 5.43 5.17 4.63
C LEU A 46 5.94 3.90 3.93
N THR A 47 7.25 3.80 3.68
CA THR A 47 7.87 2.61 3.07
C THR A 47 7.72 1.37 3.95
N GLU A 48 7.93 1.49 5.26
CA GLU A 48 7.74 0.37 6.21
C GLU A 48 6.26 -0.07 6.26
N ALA A 49 5.33 0.88 6.22
CA ALA A 49 3.91 0.59 6.13
C ALA A 49 3.54 -0.11 4.80
N ASP A 50 4.12 0.34 3.68
CA ASP A 50 3.93 -0.27 2.36
C ASP A 50 4.48 -1.69 2.30
N ASP A 51 5.65 -1.97 2.87
CA ASP A 51 6.23 -3.31 2.92
C ASP A 51 5.38 -4.29 3.75
N GLY A 52 4.90 -3.84 4.93
CA GLY A 52 3.98 -4.62 5.76
C GLY A 52 2.63 -4.87 5.08
N PHE A 53 2.11 -3.85 4.38
CA PHE A 53 0.89 -3.93 3.60
C PHE A 53 1.03 -4.88 2.40
N ASN A 54 2.12 -4.80 1.64
CA ASN A 54 2.41 -5.65 0.49
C ASN A 54 2.53 -7.13 0.86
N LYS A 55 3.18 -7.44 2.00
CA LYS A 55 3.23 -8.82 2.53
C LYS A 55 1.85 -9.34 2.90
N SER A 56 1.04 -8.50 3.55
CA SER A 56 -0.33 -8.84 3.93
C SER A 56 -1.21 -9.07 2.70
N LEU A 57 -1.12 -8.18 1.70
CA LEU A 57 -1.81 -8.33 0.41
C LEU A 57 -1.40 -9.60 -0.34
N SER A 58 -0.11 -9.93 -0.37
CA SER A 58 0.38 -11.15 -1.01
C SER A 58 -0.20 -12.40 -0.35
N THR A 59 -0.31 -12.40 0.97
CA THR A 59 -0.93 -13.48 1.74
C THR A 59 -2.43 -13.57 1.46
N ILE A 60 -3.13 -12.44 1.43
CA ILE A 60 -4.55 -12.35 1.10
C ILE A 60 -4.80 -12.86 -0.33
N PHE A 61 -3.96 -12.50 -1.29
CA PHE A 61 -4.06 -12.92 -2.68
C PHE A 61 -3.78 -14.42 -2.84
N ALA A 62 -2.76 -14.94 -2.15
CA ALA A 62 -2.49 -16.38 -2.12
C ALA A 62 -3.66 -17.17 -1.52
N LEU A 63 -4.26 -16.65 -0.44
CA LEU A 63 -5.46 -17.22 0.16
C LEU A 63 -6.65 -17.17 -0.81
N ALA A 64 -6.91 -16.04 -1.45
CA ALA A 64 -8.03 -15.87 -2.38
C ALA A 64 -7.88 -16.77 -3.62
N SER A 65 -6.68 -16.86 -4.19
CA SER A 65 -6.39 -17.68 -5.38
C SER A 65 -6.51 -19.19 -5.11
N LYS A 66 -6.21 -19.64 -3.90
CA LYS A 66 -6.32 -21.04 -3.48
C LYS A 66 -7.51 -21.31 -2.57
N ALA A 67 -8.45 -20.35 -2.46
CA ALA A 67 -9.52 -20.39 -1.47
C ALA A 67 -10.41 -21.62 -1.64
N HIS A 68 -10.72 -21.99 -2.89
CA HIS A 68 -11.54 -23.15 -3.19
C HIS A 68 -10.89 -24.45 -2.71
N ASP A 69 -9.63 -24.68 -3.09
CA ASP A 69 -8.90 -25.89 -2.74
C ASP A 69 -8.65 -25.98 -1.24
N LEU A 70 -8.20 -24.88 -0.63
CA LEU A 70 -7.96 -24.78 0.81
C LEU A 70 -9.24 -25.06 1.59
N PHE A 71 -10.35 -24.42 1.20
CA PHE A 71 -11.63 -24.63 1.85
C PHE A 71 -12.11 -26.08 1.68
N LYS A 72 -11.89 -26.72 0.53
CA LYS A 72 -12.31 -28.11 0.30
C LYS A 72 -11.51 -29.10 1.12
N SER A 73 -10.19 -28.93 1.20
CA SER A 73 -9.27 -29.82 1.93
C SER A 73 -9.26 -29.59 3.45
N SER A 74 -9.75 -28.45 3.93
CA SER A 74 -9.72 -28.07 5.34
C SER A 74 -10.73 -28.80 6.21
N GLU A 75 -10.35 -28.98 7.48
CA GLU A 75 -11.23 -29.50 8.53
C GLU A 75 -12.32 -28.48 8.91
N LEU A 76 -13.33 -28.92 9.69
CA LEU A 76 -14.49 -28.10 10.02
C LEU A 76 -14.12 -26.78 10.71
N GLU A 77 -13.17 -26.81 11.64
CA GLU A 77 -12.72 -25.62 12.37
C GLU A 77 -11.97 -24.64 11.46
N GLU A 78 -11.16 -25.14 10.54
CA GLU A 78 -10.46 -24.31 9.57
C GLU A 78 -11.43 -23.66 8.58
N LYS A 79 -12.45 -24.40 8.13
CA LYS A 79 -13.54 -23.85 7.30
C LYS A 79 -14.26 -22.69 8.00
N ARG A 80 -14.60 -22.86 9.28
CA ARG A 80 -15.20 -21.79 10.11
C ARG A 80 -14.29 -20.58 10.22
N ARG A 81 -12.98 -20.81 10.37
CA ARG A 81 -11.98 -19.74 10.43
C ARG A 81 -11.86 -18.98 9.12
N ILE A 82 -11.83 -19.68 7.98
CA ILE A 82 -11.82 -19.08 6.64
C ILE A 82 -13.06 -18.21 6.43
N ILE A 83 -14.26 -18.72 6.79
CA ILE A 83 -15.51 -17.95 6.68
C ILE A 83 -15.45 -16.68 7.53
N THR A 84 -14.98 -16.77 8.77
CA THR A 84 -14.85 -15.63 9.69
C THR A 84 -13.86 -14.56 9.18
N ILE A 85 -12.82 -14.98 8.47
CA ILE A 85 -11.84 -14.07 7.85
C ILE A 85 -12.48 -13.34 6.66
N LEU A 86 -13.27 -14.03 5.85
CA LEU A 86 -13.85 -13.48 4.62
C LEU A 86 -15.10 -12.62 4.88
N PHE A 87 -15.94 -13.02 5.83
CA PHE A 87 -17.24 -12.42 6.08
C PHE A 87 -17.35 -12.01 7.55
N PRO A 88 -17.71 -10.75 7.85
CA PRO A 88 -18.04 -10.33 9.21
C PRO A 88 -19.35 -10.97 9.67
N ASN A 89 -20.35 -11.04 8.79
CA ASN A 89 -21.63 -11.71 8.99
C ASN A 89 -21.99 -12.51 7.73
N LEU A 90 -22.56 -13.70 7.93
CA LEU A 90 -23.10 -14.56 6.88
C LEU A 90 -24.51 -14.94 7.30
N GLU A 91 -25.51 -14.41 6.60
CA GLU A 91 -26.91 -14.57 6.98
C GLU A 91 -27.70 -15.24 5.86
N MET A 92 -28.72 -16.02 6.22
CA MET A 92 -29.63 -16.62 5.26
C MET A 92 -30.99 -15.94 5.36
N ASN A 93 -31.41 -15.30 4.28
CA ASN A 93 -32.68 -14.60 4.21
C ASN A 93 -33.52 -15.18 3.06
N ALA A 94 -34.63 -15.84 3.40
CA ALA A 94 -35.57 -16.41 2.43
C ALA A 94 -34.86 -17.18 1.30
N GLU A 95 -34.05 -18.18 1.68
CA GLU A 95 -33.23 -19.04 0.79
C GLU A 95 -32.05 -18.35 0.10
N LYS A 96 -31.86 -17.04 0.29
CA LYS A 96 -30.72 -16.30 -0.26
C LYS A 96 -29.65 -16.10 0.79
N LEU A 97 -28.41 -16.43 0.43
CA LEU A 97 -27.25 -16.11 1.24
C LEU A 97 -26.93 -14.61 1.10
N VAL A 98 -27.07 -13.87 2.19
CA VAL A 98 -26.74 -12.45 2.27
C VAL A 98 -25.40 -12.31 2.99
N PHE A 99 -24.42 -11.75 2.29
CA PHE A 99 -23.09 -11.54 2.82
C PHE A 99 -22.49 -10.22 2.34
N LYS A 100 -21.62 -9.65 3.17
CA LYS A 100 -20.77 -8.54 2.81
C LYS A 100 -19.32 -8.92 3.09
N PRO A 101 -18.45 -9.06 2.09
CA PRO A 101 -17.06 -9.41 2.32
C PRO A 101 -16.36 -8.36 3.18
N ARG A 102 -15.40 -8.77 4.02
CA ARG A 102 -14.47 -7.85 4.68
C ARG A 102 -13.55 -7.22 3.64
N LYS A 103 -13.07 -6.01 3.90
CA LYS A 103 -11.99 -5.41 3.09
C LYS A 103 -10.66 -6.15 3.37
N PRO A 104 -9.83 -6.43 2.35
CA PRO A 104 -9.97 -6.04 0.95
C PRO A 104 -10.65 -7.10 0.04
N PHE A 105 -11.30 -8.12 0.62
CA PHE A 105 -11.91 -9.21 -0.16
C PHE A 105 -13.10 -8.76 -1.01
N ASP A 106 -13.73 -7.64 -0.66
CA ASP A 106 -14.79 -6.97 -1.42
C ASP A 106 -14.33 -6.55 -2.82
N VAL A 107 -13.05 -6.20 -2.98
CA VAL A 107 -12.47 -5.83 -4.27
C VAL A 107 -12.51 -7.01 -5.24
N PHE A 108 -12.24 -8.24 -4.78
CA PHE A 108 -12.25 -9.43 -5.65
C PHE A 108 -13.65 -9.77 -6.19
N LEU A 109 -14.71 -9.38 -5.49
CA LEU A 109 -16.09 -9.66 -5.89
C LEU A 109 -16.70 -8.55 -6.75
N ASN A 110 -16.21 -7.31 -6.60
CA ASN A 110 -16.67 -6.14 -7.35
C ASN A 110 -15.73 -5.76 -8.49
N LEU A 111 -14.87 -6.68 -8.96
CA LEU A 111 -14.00 -6.43 -10.11
C LEU A 111 -14.87 -6.09 -11.33
N PRO A 112 -14.79 -4.87 -11.90
CA PRO A 112 -15.44 -4.57 -13.15
C PRO A 112 -14.91 -5.53 -14.22
N HIS A 113 -15.81 -5.95 -15.12
CA HIS A 113 -15.54 -6.87 -16.23
C HIS A 113 -14.14 -6.66 -16.80
N ARG A 114 -13.25 -7.64 -16.63
CA ARG A 114 -11.89 -7.57 -17.17
C ARG A 114 -12.01 -7.68 -18.70
N PRO A 115 -11.46 -6.75 -19.49
CA PRO A 115 -11.27 -7.03 -20.91
C PRO A 115 -10.45 -8.32 -21.04
N ASN A 116 -10.87 -9.21 -21.93
CA ASN A 116 -10.13 -10.42 -22.27
C ASN A 116 -8.74 -10.02 -22.82
N TRP A 117 -7.75 -9.87 -21.94
CA TRP A 117 -6.35 -9.63 -22.31
C TRP A 117 -5.64 -10.89 -22.79
N LEU A 118 -6.33 -12.02 -22.82
CA LEU A 118 -5.90 -13.15 -23.61
C LEU A 118 -6.24 -12.83 -25.06
N LEU A 119 -5.26 -12.26 -25.78
CA LEU A 119 -5.19 -12.45 -27.23
C LEU A 119 -5.31 -13.96 -27.45
N GLY A 120 -6.43 -14.38 -28.05
CA GLY A 120 -6.51 -15.72 -28.62
C GLY A 120 -5.29 -15.87 -29.52
N GLN A 121 -4.45 -16.86 -29.20
CA GLN A 121 -3.54 -17.37 -30.21
C GLN A 121 -4.44 -17.95 -31.30
N ASP A 122 -4.73 -17.14 -32.32
CA ASP A 122 -5.02 -17.64 -33.65
C ASP A 122 -3.72 -18.23 -34.19
N SER A 123 -3.31 -19.36 -33.60
CA SER A 123 -2.27 -20.22 -34.15
C SER A 123 -2.90 -21.01 -35.29
N ASN A 124 -3.14 -20.33 -36.41
CA ASN A 124 -3.10 -20.98 -37.70
C ASN A 124 -1.62 -21.16 -38.06
N LEU A 125 -1.05 -22.31 -37.71
CA LEU A 125 0.11 -22.93 -38.34
C LEU A 125 -0.12 -24.44 -38.42
#